data_AF-A0A9D8PC52-F1
#
_entry.id   AF-A0A9D8PC52-F1
#
_cell.length_a   1.000
_cell.length_b   1.000
_cell.length_c   1.000
_cell.angle_alpha   90.00
_cell.angle_beta   90.00
_cell.angle_gamma   90.00
#
_symmetry.space_group_name_H-M   'P 1'
#
loop_
_entity.id
_entity.type
_entity.pdbx_description
1 polymer ?
#
loop_
_entity_poly.entity_id
_entity_poly.type
_entity_poly.pdbx_seq_one_letter_code
_entity_poly.pdbx_strand_id
1 'polypeptide(L)'
;MTNRAGRYVQQPTGYRAFIPAPLPPDPPVKVESKLHDRLSAADYALGRLDGAVLTLPNPDLFVFMYVRKEAVLSSQIEGTQSSLQNLLAAEAKLNDPDAPADVGEVINYVRAMNHGLKRLNDLPVSVRLICEIHAELMKGVRGERLTPGELRRSQNWIGPSGCSLTEAAFVPPPPHEVPNALSDLERFLHASDPPPPLLQVGMAHAQFKTIHPFLDGNGRLGRLLITF
;
A
#
# COMPACT_ATOMS: atom_id res chain seq x y z
N MET A 1 16.48 -13.71 -18.94
CA MET A 1 16.36 -14.50 -17.70
C MET A 1 14.88 -14.62 -17.35
N THR A 2 14.35 -15.82 -17.23
CA THR A 2 12.89 -16.08 -17.19
C THR A 2 12.24 -15.90 -15.81
N ASN A 3 13.01 -15.67 -14.73
CA ASN A 3 12.49 -15.62 -13.35
C ASN A 3 12.94 -14.39 -12.54
N ARG A 4 13.28 -13.28 -13.20
CA ARG A 4 13.78 -12.07 -12.53
C ARG A 4 12.82 -11.50 -11.46
N ALA A 5 11.51 -11.63 -11.68
CA ALA A 5 10.49 -11.16 -10.73
C ALA A 5 10.14 -12.19 -9.65
N GLY A 6 10.55 -13.45 -9.81
CA GLY A 6 10.11 -14.57 -8.99
C GLY A 6 9.71 -15.78 -9.81
N ARG A 7 9.08 -16.75 -9.15
CA ARG A 7 8.70 -18.04 -9.76
C ARG A 7 7.42 -18.58 -9.15
N TYR A 8 6.67 -19.33 -9.95
CA TYR A 8 5.54 -20.13 -9.45
C TYR A 8 6.03 -21.46 -8.89
N VAL A 9 5.62 -21.77 -7.65
CA VAL A 9 5.97 -23.01 -6.94
C VAL A 9 4.72 -23.80 -6.63
N GLN A 10 4.74 -25.09 -6.99
CA GLN A 10 3.69 -26.05 -6.66
C GLN A 10 3.63 -26.25 -5.14
N GLN A 11 2.45 -26.07 -4.56
CA GLN A 11 2.20 -26.25 -3.14
C GLN A 11 1.67 -27.67 -2.86
N PRO A 12 1.88 -28.22 -1.65
CA PRO A 12 1.48 -29.58 -1.30
C PRO A 12 -0.01 -29.88 -1.51
N THR A 13 -0.87 -28.87 -1.40
CA THR A 13 -2.33 -29.00 -1.55
C THR A 13 -2.82 -28.78 -2.99
N GLY A 14 -1.93 -28.80 -3.98
CA GLY A 14 -2.29 -28.90 -5.40
C GLY A 14 -2.35 -27.58 -6.19
N TYR A 15 -2.16 -26.43 -5.56
CA TYR A 15 -2.14 -25.13 -6.24
C TYR A 15 -0.73 -24.60 -6.51
N ARG A 16 -0.62 -23.56 -7.35
CA ARG A 16 0.64 -22.85 -7.60
C ARG A 16 0.60 -21.47 -6.95
N ALA A 17 1.60 -21.16 -6.13
CA ALA A 17 1.80 -19.83 -5.54
C ALA A 17 2.97 -19.13 -6.22
N PHE A 18 2.90 -17.81 -6.40
CA PHE A 18 4.03 -17.02 -6.85
C PHE A 18 4.90 -16.63 -5.66
N ILE A 19 6.18 -17.03 -5.69
CA ILE A 19 7.20 -16.60 -4.73
C ILE A 19 8.03 -15.51 -5.41
N PRO A 20 7.96 -14.25 -4.94
CA PRO A 20 8.70 -13.15 -5.56
C PRO A 20 10.20 -13.31 -5.30
N ALA A 21 11.00 -12.88 -6.26
CA ALA A 21 12.44 -12.68 -6.02
C ALA A 21 12.63 -11.44 -5.12
N PRO A 22 13.74 -11.37 -4.35
CA PRO A 22 14.08 -10.17 -3.59
C PRO A 22 14.38 -8.99 -4.52
N LEU A 23 14.22 -7.78 -4.00
CA LEU A 23 14.67 -6.54 -4.65
C LEU A 23 16.10 -6.19 -4.17
N PRO A 24 16.90 -5.46 -4.97
CA PRO A 24 16.62 -5.08 -6.35
C PRO A 24 16.68 -6.29 -7.28
N PRO A 25 16.00 -6.25 -8.44
CA PRO A 25 16.03 -7.35 -9.38
C PRO A 25 17.41 -7.49 -10.04
N ASP A 26 17.82 -8.73 -10.32
CA ASP A 26 19.03 -9.06 -11.07
C ASP A 26 18.66 -9.75 -12.41
N PRO A 27 19.06 -9.20 -13.57
CA PRO A 27 19.76 -7.92 -13.77
C PRO A 27 18.89 -6.72 -13.41
N PRO A 28 19.48 -5.54 -13.14
CA PRO A 28 18.75 -4.33 -12.71
C PRO A 28 17.73 -3.84 -13.74
N VAL A 29 16.80 -2.99 -13.29
CA VAL A 29 15.86 -2.29 -14.20
C VAL A 29 16.68 -1.40 -15.14
N LYS A 30 16.50 -1.61 -16.45
CA LYS A 30 17.10 -0.74 -17.45
C LYS A 30 16.26 0.53 -17.58
N VAL A 31 16.84 1.66 -17.17
CA VAL A 31 16.20 2.97 -17.26
C VAL A 31 16.58 3.60 -18.59
N GLU A 32 15.90 3.18 -19.66
CA GLU A 32 16.20 3.60 -21.03
C GLU A 32 15.06 4.44 -21.62
N SER A 33 15.42 5.39 -22.50
CA SER A 33 14.56 6.33 -23.23
C SER A 33 13.27 6.71 -22.48
N LYS A 34 12.15 6.08 -22.83
CA LYS A 34 10.82 6.39 -22.32
C LYS A 34 10.71 6.29 -20.80
N LEU A 35 11.40 5.35 -20.14
CA LEU A 35 11.35 5.27 -18.67
C LEU A 35 12.16 6.41 -18.04
N HIS A 36 13.30 6.75 -18.63
CA HIS A 36 14.10 7.89 -18.19
C HIS A 36 13.32 9.21 -18.33
N ASP A 37 12.68 9.43 -19.48
CA ASP A 37 11.86 10.63 -19.73
C ASP A 37 10.69 10.74 -18.74
N ARG A 38 10.05 9.61 -18.41
CA ARG A 38 8.94 9.57 -17.45
C ARG A 38 9.41 9.83 -16.02
N LEU A 39 10.57 9.29 -15.64
CA LEU A 39 11.18 9.53 -14.35
C LEU A 39 11.53 11.02 -14.21
N SER A 40 12.23 11.59 -15.19
CA SER A 40 12.58 13.02 -15.20
C SER A 40 11.36 13.93 -15.13
N ALA A 41 10.29 13.63 -15.89
CA ALA A 41 9.05 14.40 -15.83
C ALA A 41 8.36 14.29 -14.46
N ALA A 42 8.39 13.12 -13.82
CA ALA A 42 7.80 12.91 -12.50
C ALA A 42 8.60 13.66 -11.41
N ASP A 43 9.93 13.56 -11.43
CA ASP A 43 10.81 14.30 -10.51
C ASP A 43 10.61 15.81 -10.66
N TYR A 44 10.51 16.31 -11.90
CA TYR A 44 10.22 17.73 -12.16
C TYR A 44 8.85 18.15 -11.62
N ALA A 45 7.82 17.33 -11.79
CA ALA A 45 6.49 17.64 -11.26
C ALA A 45 6.46 17.67 -9.73
N LEU A 46 7.18 16.75 -9.07
CA LEU A 46 7.31 16.74 -7.62
C LEU A 46 8.11 17.94 -7.11
N GLY A 47 9.25 18.27 -7.73
CA GLY A 47 10.02 19.46 -7.38
C GLY A 47 9.24 20.76 -7.57
N ARG A 48 8.40 20.85 -8.60
CA ARG A 48 7.48 21.97 -8.79
C ARG A 48 6.41 22.05 -7.71
N LEU A 49 5.86 20.90 -7.28
CA LEU A 49 4.89 20.87 -6.19
C LEU A 49 5.54 21.34 -4.89
N ASP A 50 6.71 20.80 -4.56
CA ASP A 50 7.47 21.18 -3.36
C ASP A 50 7.78 22.69 -3.34
N GLY A 51 8.27 23.23 -4.46
CA GLY A 51 8.51 24.66 -4.62
C GLY A 51 7.23 25.52 -4.54
N ALA A 52 6.11 25.05 -5.10
CA ALA A 52 4.84 25.80 -5.05
C ALA A 52 4.29 25.88 -3.62
N VAL A 53 4.45 24.83 -2.82
CA VAL A 53 3.98 24.78 -1.43
C VAL A 53 4.62 25.89 -0.58
N LEU A 54 5.86 26.27 -0.84
CA LEU A 54 6.57 27.35 -0.14
C LEU A 54 5.92 28.74 -0.31
N THR A 55 5.08 28.92 -1.33
CA THR A 55 4.39 30.19 -1.61
C THR A 55 2.97 30.27 -1.02
N LEU A 56 2.47 29.16 -0.46
CA LEU A 56 1.12 29.09 0.06
C LEU A 56 1.03 29.78 1.44
N PRO A 57 -0.05 30.54 1.71
CA PRO A 57 -0.24 31.18 3.02
C PRO A 57 -0.37 30.16 4.17
N ASN A 58 -0.93 28.98 3.88
CA ASN A 58 -1.10 27.90 4.86
C ASN A 58 -0.97 26.54 4.16
N PRO A 59 0.25 26.00 4.02
CA PRO A 59 0.52 24.68 3.46
C PRO A 59 -0.26 23.55 4.13
N ASP A 60 -0.39 23.60 5.46
CA ASP A 60 -1.00 22.54 6.26
C ASP A 60 -2.47 22.34 5.90
N LEU A 61 -3.20 23.43 5.60
CA LEU A 61 -4.59 23.33 5.16
C LEU A 61 -4.72 22.59 3.82
N PHE A 62 -3.79 22.80 2.89
CA PHE A 62 -3.78 22.09 1.61
C PHE A 62 -3.47 20.61 1.82
N VAL A 63 -2.41 20.29 2.56
CA VAL A 63 -2.05 18.91 2.89
C VAL A 63 -3.21 18.20 3.57
N PHE A 64 -3.84 18.85 4.55
CA PHE A 64 -5.01 18.35 5.27
C PHE A 64 -6.14 17.93 4.32
N MET A 65 -6.46 18.74 3.32
CA MET A 65 -7.52 18.43 2.36
C MET A 65 -7.10 17.36 1.34
N TYR A 66 -5.85 17.36 0.89
CA TYR A 66 -5.35 16.37 -0.06
C TYR A 66 -5.26 14.96 0.54
N VAL A 67 -4.88 14.84 1.82
CA VAL A 67 -4.89 13.56 2.56
C VAL A 67 -6.30 12.95 2.57
N ARG A 68 -7.33 13.77 2.79
CA ARG A 68 -8.75 13.35 2.78
C ARG A 68 -9.22 12.95 1.40
N LYS A 69 -8.83 13.73 0.38
CA LYS A 69 -9.12 13.41 -1.00
C LYS A 69 -8.48 12.08 -1.40
N GLU A 70 -7.22 11.86 -1.04
CA GLU A 70 -6.54 10.59 -1.27
C GLU A 70 -7.23 9.44 -0.53
N ALA A 71 -7.59 9.62 0.74
CA ALA A 71 -8.29 8.60 1.52
C ALA A 71 -9.60 8.14 0.84
N VAL A 72 -10.38 9.09 0.30
CA VAL A 72 -11.61 8.80 -0.44
C VAL A 72 -11.29 8.02 -1.72
N LEU A 73 -10.42 8.56 -2.58
CA LEU A 73 -10.10 7.96 -3.87
C LEU A 73 -9.48 6.57 -3.72
N SER A 74 -8.57 6.43 -2.77
CA SER A 74 -7.91 5.18 -2.43
C SER A 74 -8.90 4.13 -1.93
N SER A 75 -9.88 4.53 -1.12
CA SER A 75 -10.90 3.59 -0.62
C SER A 75 -11.92 3.20 -1.70
N GLN A 76 -12.25 4.12 -2.62
CA GLN A 76 -13.16 3.85 -3.74
C GLN A 76 -12.65 2.76 -4.68
N ILE A 77 -11.32 2.64 -4.85
CA ILE A 77 -10.70 1.53 -5.60
C ILE A 77 -11.04 0.17 -4.97
N GLU A 78 -11.23 0.10 -3.65
CA GLU A 78 -11.62 -1.13 -2.93
C GLU A 78 -13.14 -1.25 -2.73
N GLY A 79 -13.93 -0.41 -3.43
CA GLY A 79 -15.38 -0.50 -3.52
C GLY A 79 -16.17 0.40 -2.58
N THR A 80 -15.55 1.29 -1.80
CA THR A 80 -16.30 2.20 -0.93
C THR A 80 -17.09 3.23 -1.74
N GLN A 81 -18.24 3.67 -1.24
CA GLN A 81 -19.13 4.65 -1.87
C GLN A 81 -19.07 6.04 -1.23
N SER A 82 -18.35 6.18 -0.11
CA SER A 82 -18.15 7.45 0.58
C SER A 82 -17.55 8.55 -0.31
N SER A 83 -18.09 9.77 -0.15
CA SER A 83 -17.57 10.99 -0.76
C SER A 83 -16.73 11.82 0.21
N LEU A 84 -16.03 12.84 -0.31
CA LEU A 84 -15.33 13.81 0.53
C LEU A 84 -16.28 14.58 1.47
N GLN A 85 -17.52 14.85 1.03
CA GLN A 85 -18.51 15.51 1.87
C GLN A 85 -18.93 14.62 3.04
N ASN A 86 -19.17 13.32 2.81
CA ASN A 86 -19.51 12.39 3.89
C ASN A 86 -18.37 12.28 4.90
N LEU A 87 -17.12 12.20 4.43
CA LEU A 87 -15.95 12.18 5.31
C LEU A 87 -15.89 13.44 6.20
N LEU A 88 -16.00 14.62 5.60
CA LEU A 88 -15.95 15.88 6.33
C LEU A 88 -17.11 16.03 7.33
N ALA A 89 -18.33 15.64 6.93
CA ALA A 89 -19.49 15.64 7.81
C ALA A 89 -19.30 14.70 9.00
N ALA A 90 -18.78 13.49 8.75
CA ALA A 90 -18.50 12.51 9.79
C ALA A 90 -17.39 12.99 10.76
N GLU A 91 -16.32 13.60 10.26
CA GLU A 91 -15.27 14.20 11.11
C GLU A 91 -15.80 15.37 11.96
N ALA A 92 -16.69 16.18 11.39
CA ALA A 92 -17.38 17.27 12.09
C ALA A 92 -18.49 16.80 13.03
N LYS A 93 -18.74 15.48 13.11
CA LYS A 93 -19.82 14.86 13.90
C LYS A 93 -21.21 15.43 13.56
N LEU A 94 -21.39 15.82 12.30
CA LEU A 94 -22.70 16.21 11.80
C LEU A 94 -23.54 14.95 11.63
N ASN A 95 -24.80 15.01 12.08
CA ASN A 95 -25.72 13.92 11.87
C ASN A 95 -26.12 13.90 10.39
N ASP A 96 -25.65 12.88 9.67
CA ASP A 96 -25.98 12.62 8.28
C ASP A 96 -26.62 11.22 8.20
N PRO A 97 -27.96 11.14 8.22
CA PRO A 97 -28.68 9.86 8.17
C PRO A 97 -28.41 9.07 6.88
N ASP A 98 -28.00 9.76 5.82
CA ASP A 98 -27.76 9.20 4.49
C ASP A 98 -26.27 8.87 4.26
N ALA A 99 -25.42 9.03 5.29
CA ALA A 99 -24.00 8.72 5.18
C ALA A 99 -23.78 7.23 4.85
N PRO A 100 -22.91 6.92 3.86
CA PRO A 100 -22.56 5.54 3.57
C PRO A 100 -21.96 4.82 4.79
N ALA A 101 -22.34 3.57 4.99
CA ALA A 101 -21.86 2.76 6.11
C ALA A 101 -20.34 2.54 6.12
N ASP A 102 -19.67 2.75 4.98
CA ASP A 102 -18.23 2.57 4.80
C ASP A 102 -17.40 3.84 5.09
N VAL A 103 -18.01 4.94 5.53
CA VAL A 103 -17.27 6.18 5.86
C VAL A 103 -16.19 5.95 6.91
N GLY A 104 -16.40 4.98 7.81
CA GLY A 104 -15.39 4.53 8.78
C GLY A 104 -14.11 4.03 8.12
N GLU A 105 -14.19 3.35 6.96
CA GLU A 105 -13.01 2.87 6.23
C GLU A 105 -12.15 4.04 5.73
N VAL A 106 -12.81 5.12 5.28
CA VAL A 106 -12.13 6.33 4.81
C VAL A 106 -11.50 7.11 5.98
N ILE A 107 -12.23 7.23 7.10
CA ILE A 107 -11.72 7.86 8.33
C ILE A 107 -10.46 7.11 8.82
N ASN A 108 -10.51 5.77 8.83
CA ASN A 108 -9.38 4.97 9.24
C ASN A 108 -8.18 5.12 8.30
N TYR A 109 -8.39 5.31 7.00
CA TYR A 109 -7.31 5.61 6.07
C TYR A 109 -6.57 6.91 6.46
N VAL A 110 -7.32 7.99 6.75
CA VAL A 110 -6.73 9.25 7.23
C VAL A 110 -5.99 9.06 8.56
N ARG A 111 -6.57 8.30 9.50
CA ARG A 111 -5.93 7.99 10.79
C ARG A 111 -4.64 7.18 10.61
N ALA A 112 -4.67 6.15 9.77
CA ALA A 112 -3.53 5.29 9.48
C ALA A 112 -2.38 6.08 8.82
N MET A 113 -2.69 6.99 7.88
CA MET A 113 -1.70 7.89 7.29
C MET A 113 -1.05 8.80 8.33
N ASN A 114 -1.86 9.49 9.14
CA ASN A 114 -1.34 10.39 10.18
C ASN A 114 -0.55 9.63 11.26
N HIS A 115 -0.98 8.42 11.61
CA HIS A 115 -0.25 7.56 12.53
C HIS A 115 1.12 7.18 11.96
N GLY A 116 1.17 6.70 10.71
CA GLY A 116 2.42 6.34 10.04
C GLY A 116 3.40 7.51 9.95
N LEU A 117 2.94 8.67 9.45
CA LEU A 117 3.77 9.88 9.34
C LEU A 117 4.33 10.32 10.69
N LYS A 118 3.52 10.25 11.76
CA LYS A 118 4.00 10.57 13.11
C LYS A 118 5.06 9.58 13.59
N ARG A 119 4.89 8.28 13.33
CA ARG A 119 5.77 7.21 13.79
C ARG A 119 7.13 7.20 13.10
N LEU A 120 7.23 7.75 11.88
CA LEU A 120 8.50 7.86 11.14
C LEU A 120 9.58 8.66 11.89
N ASN A 121 9.20 9.52 12.84
CA ASN A 121 10.16 10.22 13.70
C ASN A 121 10.94 9.27 14.64
N ASP A 122 10.35 8.11 14.98
CA ASP A 122 10.91 7.17 15.96
C ASP A 122 11.24 5.80 15.35
N LEU A 123 10.65 5.48 14.21
CA LEU A 123 10.69 4.15 13.61
C LEU A 123 10.77 4.27 12.08
N PRO A 124 11.86 3.79 11.43
CA PRO A 124 11.91 3.72 9.98
C PRO A 124 10.82 2.79 9.42
N VAL A 125 10.53 2.93 8.12
CA VAL A 125 9.63 2.01 7.40
C VAL A 125 10.10 0.58 7.62
N SER A 126 9.28 -0.22 8.29
CA SER A 126 9.62 -1.56 8.73
C SER A 126 8.35 -2.41 8.77
N VAL A 127 8.49 -3.73 8.81
CA VAL A 127 7.35 -4.64 8.97
C VAL A 127 6.54 -4.28 10.22
N ARG A 128 7.20 -3.85 11.30
CA ARG A 128 6.54 -3.37 12.51
C ARG A 128 5.64 -2.16 12.22
N LEU A 129 6.17 -1.14 11.56
CA LEU A 129 5.38 0.06 11.21
C LEU A 129 4.22 -0.28 10.28
N ILE A 130 4.46 -1.14 9.27
CA ILE A 130 3.44 -1.60 8.33
C ILE A 130 2.28 -2.28 9.08
N CYS A 131 2.59 -3.14 10.06
CA CYS A 131 1.59 -3.78 10.91
C CYS A 131 0.82 -2.77 11.79
N GLU A 132 1.50 -1.78 12.39
CA GLU A 132 0.86 -0.71 13.17
C GLU A 132 -0.16 0.07 12.33
N ILE A 133 0.24 0.48 11.12
CA ILE A 133 -0.63 1.21 10.17
C ILE A 133 -1.80 0.33 9.72
N HIS A 134 -1.56 -0.96 9.45
CA HIS A 134 -2.62 -1.89 9.10
C HIS A 134 -3.65 -2.04 10.22
N ALA A 135 -3.21 -2.09 11.48
CA ALA A 135 -4.12 -2.19 12.63
C ALA A 135 -5.06 -0.98 12.70
N GLU A 136 -4.54 0.24 12.52
CA GLU A 136 -5.36 1.46 12.46
C GLU A 136 -6.31 1.46 11.27
N LEU A 137 -5.85 1.01 10.10
CA LEU A 137 -6.64 0.97 8.87
C LEU A 137 -7.92 0.10 9.00
N MET A 138 -7.82 -1.00 9.74
CA MET A 138 -8.86 -2.04 9.80
C MET A 138 -9.76 -1.96 11.06
N LYS A 139 -9.56 -0.94 11.91
CA LYS A 139 -10.24 -0.83 13.21
C LYS A 139 -11.73 -0.51 13.11
N GLY A 140 -12.61 -1.35 13.65
CA GLY A 140 -14.06 -1.09 13.68
C GLY A 140 -14.74 -1.07 12.31
N VAL A 141 -14.13 -1.65 11.28
CA VAL A 141 -14.63 -1.64 9.89
C VAL A 141 -14.58 -3.03 9.26
N ARG A 142 -15.01 -3.14 8.00
CA ARG A 142 -14.88 -4.39 7.22
C ARG A 142 -13.44 -4.90 7.30
N GLY A 143 -13.31 -6.19 7.59
CA GLY A 143 -12.03 -6.87 7.77
C GLY A 143 -11.43 -6.76 9.19
N GLU A 144 -12.08 -6.11 10.16
CA GLU A 144 -11.64 -6.08 11.56
C GLU A 144 -11.46 -7.48 12.18
N ARG A 145 -12.25 -8.47 11.74
CA ARG A 145 -12.14 -9.86 12.21
C ARG A 145 -11.03 -10.65 11.50
N LEU A 146 -10.34 -10.05 10.54
CA LEU A 146 -9.30 -10.65 9.71
C LEU A 146 -7.89 -10.27 10.19
N THR A 147 -7.67 -10.43 11.49
CA THR A 147 -6.38 -10.21 12.18
C THR A 147 -5.68 -8.88 11.86
N PRO A 148 -6.28 -7.72 12.19
CA PRO A 148 -5.65 -6.40 12.03
C PRO A 148 -4.25 -6.32 12.67
N GLY A 149 -3.25 -5.96 11.88
CA GLY A 149 -1.88 -5.74 12.35
C GLY A 149 -1.05 -7.02 12.44
N GLU A 150 -1.61 -8.15 12.01
CA GLU A 150 -0.89 -9.42 11.95
C GLU A 150 -0.74 -9.90 10.51
N LEU A 151 0.44 -10.45 10.20
CA LEU A 151 0.66 -11.16 8.94
C LEU A 151 -0.27 -12.36 8.86
N ARG A 152 -0.85 -12.60 7.67
CA ARG A 152 -1.79 -13.70 7.47
C ARG A 152 -1.17 -15.05 7.77
N ARG A 153 -1.94 -15.92 8.41
CA ARG A 153 -1.57 -17.31 8.70
C ARG A 153 -2.23 -18.32 7.77
N SER A 154 -3.14 -17.85 6.92
CA SER A 154 -3.81 -18.63 5.88
C SER A 154 -3.48 -18.09 4.48
N GLN A 155 -3.70 -18.94 3.48
CA GLN A 155 -3.43 -18.59 2.10
C GLN A 155 -4.49 -17.62 1.57
N ASN A 156 -4.05 -16.48 1.03
CA ASN A 156 -4.89 -15.59 0.24
C ASN A 156 -4.82 -15.95 -1.25
N TRP A 157 -5.79 -15.48 -2.01
CA TRP A 157 -5.78 -15.53 -3.48
C TRP A 157 -6.54 -14.33 -4.04
N ILE A 158 -6.21 -13.94 -5.27
CA ILE A 158 -6.77 -12.78 -5.96
C ILE A 158 -7.44 -13.28 -7.23
N GLY A 159 -8.73 -13.01 -7.36
CA GLY A 159 -9.55 -13.42 -8.49
C GLY A 159 -10.97 -12.88 -8.40
N PRO A 160 -11.85 -13.29 -9.32
CA PRO A 160 -13.27 -12.94 -9.29
C PRO A 160 -13.91 -13.26 -7.94
N SER A 161 -14.94 -12.49 -7.55
CA SER A 161 -15.64 -12.71 -6.28
C SER A 161 -16.15 -14.14 -6.16
N GLY A 162 -15.83 -14.81 -5.05
CA GLY A 162 -16.23 -16.18 -4.77
C GLY A 162 -15.42 -17.26 -5.49
N CYS A 163 -14.38 -16.91 -6.25
CA CYS A 163 -13.55 -17.91 -6.91
C CYS A 163 -12.80 -18.77 -5.89
N SER A 164 -12.59 -20.03 -6.23
CA SER A 164 -11.70 -20.90 -5.48
C SER A 164 -10.24 -20.57 -5.75
N LEU A 165 -9.36 -21.14 -4.94
CA LEU A 165 -7.93 -20.96 -5.09
C LEU A 165 -7.40 -21.52 -6.43
N THR A 166 -8.05 -22.55 -6.97
CA THR A 166 -7.73 -23.13 -8.30
C THR A 166 -8.14 -22.25 -9.47
N GLU A 167 -9.11 -21.36 -9.26
CA GLU A 167 -9.65 -20.44 -10.27
C GLU A 167 -9.08 -19.02 -10.14
N ALA A 168 -8.24 -18.80 -9.13
CA ALA A 168 -7.66 -17.50 -8.85
C ALA A 168 -6.75 -17.03 -10.00
N ALA A 169 -6.86 -15.75 -10.36
CA ALA A 169 -5.99 -15.12 -11.33
C ALA A 169 -4.55 -15.00 -10.81
N PHE A 170 -4.39 -14.84 -9.50
CA PHE A 170 -3.09 -14.77 -8.85
C PHE A 170 -3.14 -15.34 -7.43
N VAL A 171 -2.14 -16.16 -7.08
CA VAL A 171 -1.97 -16.68 -5.72
C VAL A 171 -0.64 -16.14 -5.17
N PRO A 172 -0.68 -15.25 -4.15
CA PRO A 172 0.53 -14.71 -3.50
C PRO A 172 1.32 -15.80 -2.77
N PRO A 173 2.51 -15.47 -2.24
CA PRO A 173 3.35 -16.42 -1.50
C PRO A 173 2.59 -17.20 -0.42
N PRO A 174 2.96 -18.43 -0.09
CA PRO A 174 2.40 -19.11 1.06
C PRO A 174 2.72 -18.39 2.38
N PRO A 175 1.87 -18.50 3.42
CA PRO A 175 2.05 -17.74 4.66
C PRO A 175 3.43 -17.86 5.29
N HIS A 176 4.08 -19.02 5.19
CA HIS A 176 5.41 -19.26 5.74
C HIS A 176 6.53 -18.51 4.99
N GLU A 177 6.30 -18.08 3.74
CA GLU A 177 7.25 -17.29 2.95
C GLU A 177 7.10 -15.77 3.18
N VAL A 178 5.93 -15.33 3.68
CA VAL A 178 5.61 -13.89 3.86
C VAL A 178 6.63 -13.16 4.75
N PRO A 179 7.05 -13.68 5.92
CA PRO A 179 8.02 -12.99 6.76
C PRO A 179 9.37 -12.77 6.07
N ASN A 180 9.86 -13.77 5.34
CA ASN A 180 11.13 -13.67 4.61
C ASN A 180 11.02 -12.66 3.46
N ALA A 181 9.94 -12.72 2.67
CA ALA A 181 9.74 -11.79 1.56
C ALA A 181 9.60 -10.33 2.03
N LEU A 182 8.96 -10.10 3.19
CA LEU A 182 8.91 -8.78 3.80
C LEU A 182 10.25 -8.33 4.37
N SER A 183 11.03 -9.25 4.95
CA SER A 183 12.40 -8.95 5.41
C SER A 183 13.30 -8.55 4.24
N ASP A 184 13.16 -9.18 3.08
CA ASP A 184 13.88 -8.80 1.86
C ASP A 184 13.43 -7.41 1.36
N LEU A 185 12.12 -7.13 1.39
CA LEU A 185 11.59 -5.81 1.04
C LEU A 185 12.12 -4.72 1.99
N GLU A 186 12.11 -4.96 3.30
CA GLU A 186 12.64 -4.01 4.29
C GLU A 186 14.13 -3.74 4.06
N ARG A 187 14.93 -4.78 3.78
CA ARG A 187 16.35 -4.60 3.42
C ARG A 187 16.54 -3.77 2.16
N PHE A 188 15.68 -3.93 1.17
CA PHE A 188 15.72 -3.13 -0.06
C PHE A 188 15.37 -1.65 0.18
N LEU A 189 14.40 -1.36 1.06
CA LEU A 189 14.03 0.01 1.42
C LEU A 189 15.19 0.76 2.08
N HIS A 190 16.02 0.06 2.85
CA HIS A 190 17.16 0.61 3.57
C HIS A 190 18.52 0.32 2.92
N ALA A 191 18.53 -0.04 1.64
CA ALA A 191 19.77 -0.32 0.93
C ALA A 191 20.68 0.93 0.89
N SER A 192 22.00 0.72 1.02
CA SER A 192 23.00 1.80 1.03
C SER A 192 23.19 2.48 -0.33
N ASP A 193 22.85 1.77 -1.41
CA ASP A 193 22.91 2.27 -2.79
C ASP A 193 21.53 2.04 -3.45
N PRO A 194 20.52 2.83 -3.07
CA PRO A 194 19.18 2.65 -3.59
C PRO A 194 19.08 3.18 -5.03
N PRO A 195 18.17 2.63 -5.84
CA PRO A 195 17.81 3.25 -7.11
C PRO A 195 17.18 4.64 -6.87
N PRO A 196 17.00 5.46 -7.94
CA PRO A 196 16.28 6.73 -7.83
C PRO A 196 14.96 6.59 -7.05
N PRO A 197 14.60 7.54 -6.15
CA PRO A 197 13.51 7.35 -5.18
C PRO A 197 12.19 6.88 -5.79
N LEU A 198 11.75 7.46 -6.91
CA LEU A 198 10.50 7.04 -7.56
C LEU A 198 10.55 5.62 -8.15
N LEU A 199 11.73 5.17 -8.59
CA LEU A 199 11.92 3.77 -8.99
C LEU A 199 11.91 2.84 -7.78
N GLN A 200 12.55 3.25 -6.68
CA GLN A 200 12.52 2.49 -5.42
C GLN A 200 11.08 2.31 -4.93
N VAL A 201 10.32 3.41 -4.85
CA VAL A 201 8.91 3.44 -4.45
C VAL A 201 8.06 2.56 -5.38
N GLY A 202 8.22 2.68 -6.69
CA GLY A 202 7.49 1.86 -7.66
C GLY A 202 7.76 0.35 -7.51
N MET A 203 9.03 -0.02 -7.32
CA MET A 203 9.41 -1.42 -7.08
C MET A 203 8.90 -1.94 -5.74
N ALA A 204 9.05 -1.16 -4.66
CA ALA A 204 8.58 -1.52 -3.34
C ALA A 204 7.04 -1.70 -3.31
N HIS A 205 6.30 -0.79 -3.95
CA HIS A 205 4.85 -0.88 -4.06
C HIS A 205 4.42 -2.16 -4.80
N ALA A 206 5.04 -2.46 -5.94
CA ALA A 206 4.77 -3.68 -6.69
C ALA A 206 5.08 -4.93 -5.84
N GLN A 207 6.24 -4.98 -5.19
CA GLN A 207 6.66 -6.09 -4.35
C GLN A 207 5.71 -6.32 -3.17
N PHE A 208 5.33 -5.26 -2.46
CA PHE A 208 4.38 -5.35 -1.35
C PHE A 208 3.02 -5.91 -1.80
N LYS A 209 2.50 -5.41 -2.93
CA LYS A 209 1.25 -5.90 -3.52
C LYS A 209 1.33 -7.36 -3.95
N THR A 210 2.49 -7.82 -4.42
CA THR A 210 2.77 -9.21 -4.77
C THR A 210 2.87 -10.12 -3.54
N ILE A 211 3.52 -9.67 -2.47
CA ILE A 211 3.62 -10.43 -1.20
C ILE A 211 2.23 -10.61 -0.57
N HIS A 212 1.40 -9.57 -0.65
CA HIS A 212 0.02 -9.55 -0.16
C HIS A 212 -0.08 -10.08 1.30
N PRO A 213 0.58 -9.40 2.25
CA PRO A 213 0.89 -9.97 3.56
C PRO A 213 -0.29 -10.09 4.53
N PHE A 214 -1.40 -9.39 4.30
CA PHE A 214 -2.56 -9.38 5.19
C PHE A 214 -3.75 -10.12 4.56
N LEU A 215 -4.76 -10.47 5.37
CA LEU A 215 -5.98 -11.11 4.88
C LEU A 215 -6.87 -10.15 4.09
N ASP A 216 -6.88 -8.86 4.44
CA ASP A 216 -7.59 -7.78 3.77
C ASP A 216 -6.76 -6.48 3.89
N GLY A 217 -7.19 -5.38 3.28
CA GLY A 217 -6.56 -4.06 3.43
C GLY A 217 -5.27 -3.86 2.64
N ASN A 218 -4.72 -4.89 1.99
CA ASN A 218 -3.45 -4.84 1.23
C ASN A 218 -3.41 -3.75 0.15
N GLY A 219 -4.54 -3.45 -0.50
CA GLY A 219 -4.61 -2.39 -1.51
C GLY A 219 -4.43 -1.00 -0.93
N ARG A 220 -5.24 -0.66 0.06
CA ARG A 220 -5.17 0.62 0.79
C ARG A 220 -3.82 0.81 1.45
N LEU A 221 -3.34 -0.22 2.15
CA LEU A 221 -2.04 -0.18 2.80
C LEU A 221 -0.89 0.00 1.81
N GLY A 222 -0.89 -0.74 0.70
CA GLY A 222 0.14 -0.58 -0.33
C GLY A 222 0.22 0.85 -0.87
N ARG A 223 -0.93 1.54 -1.03
CA ARG A 223 -0.97 2.95 -1.44
C ARG A 223 -0.49 3.90 -0.33
N LEU A 224 -0.81 3.62 0.94
CA LEU A 224 -0.27 4.38 2.08
C LEU A 224 1.26 4.33 2.11
N LEU A 225 1.87 3.17 1.83
CA LEU A 225 3.33 3.02 1.83
C LEU A 225 4.06 3.87 0.79
N ILE A 226 3.37 4.43 -0.22
CA ILE A 226 3.99 5.37 -1.18
C ILE A 226 4.37 6.69 -0.49
N THR A 227 3.71 7.03 0.62
CA THR A 227 3.86 8.31 1.32
C THR A 227 4.85 8.30 2.49
N PHE A 228 5.32 7.11 2.90
CA PHE A 228 6.24 6.93 4.03
C PHE A 228 7.66 6.68 3.55
#